data_AF-A0AAJ6MIV7-F1
#
_entry.id   AF-A0AAJ6MIV7-F1
#
_cell.length_a   1.000
_cell.length_b   1.000
_cell.length_c   1.000
_cell.angle_alpha   90.00
_cell.angle_beta   90.00
_cell.angle_gamma   90.00
#
_symmetry.space_group_name_H-M   'P 1'
#
loop_
_entity.id
_entity.type
_entity.pdbx_description
1 polymer ?
#
loop_
_entity_poly.entity_id
_entity_poly.type
_entity_poly.pdbx_seq_one_letter_code
_entity_poly.pdbx_strand_id
1 'polypeptide(L)'
;MNELIQPVLALGGLGYLNFLIYSRIDNPDFGSESDKKLMILLYSSMNYGIYLLLSLYFKLVPSILIAISLSIILTLFFPFISRKLFILTNWIRSIYGVPDISNTKVQDNFFEKRESFPMFIFSIPDNTLITCGYRGSKNGMNEDFSIINYNFYGNEGFCRIKNEKDLLDYIENM
;
A
#
# COMPACT_ATOMS: atom_id res chain seq x y z
N MET A 1 -19.92 33.38 -14.76
CA MET A 1 -19.48 33.00 -13.38
C MET A 1 -19.89 31.57 -13.03
N ASN A 2 -21.14 31.13 -13.29
CA ASN A 2 -21.55 29.72 -13.17
C ASN A 2 -20.67 28.75 -14.01
N GLU A 3 -20.15 29.21 -15.16
CA GLU A 3 -19.37 28.40 -16.10
C GLU A 3 -17.94 28.07 -15.65
N LEU A 4 -17.36 28.78 -14.68
CA LEU A 4 -15.97 28.57 -14.22
C LEU A 4 -15.89 27.65 -12.99
N ILE A 5 -16.93 27.66 -12.17
CA ILE A 5 -17.00 26.90 -10.92
C ILE A 5 -17.22 25.41 -11.17
N GLN A 6 -18.08 25.08 -12.13
CA GLN A 6 -18.33 23.69 -12.54
C GLN A 6 -17.04 23.00 -13.00
N PRO A 7 -16.19 23.61 -13.86
CA PRO A 7 -14.85 23.13 -14.17
C PRO A 7 -13.95 22.88 -12.96
N VAL A 8 -13.85 23.85 -12.03
CA VAL A 8 -12.91 23.74 -10.91
C VAL A 8 -13.30 22.63 -9.93
N LEU A 9 -14.60 22.43 -9.71
CA LEU A 9 -15.12 21.38 -8.86
C LEU A 9 -15.20 20.02 -9.57
N ALA A 10 -15.55 19.98 -10.86
CA ALA A 10 -15.81 18.74 -11.61
C ALA A 10 -14.63 18.23 -12.46
N LEU A 11 -13.72 19.10 -12.96
CA LEU A 11 -12.63 18.72 -13.86
C LEU A 11 -11.28 18.43 -13.17
N GLY A 12 -11.22 18.38 -11.84
CA GLY A 12 -10.09 17.75 -11.15
C GLY A 12 -9.23 18.61 -10.23
N GLY A 13 -9.38 19.94 -10.24
CA GLY A 13 -8.49 20.83 -9.47
C GLY A 13 -8.56 20.58 -7.96
N LEU A 14 -9.78 20.55 -7.42
CA LEU A 14 -9.97 20.23 -6.00
C LEU A 14 -9.71 18.75 -5.71
N GLY A 15 -10.17 17.82 -6.55
CA GLY A 15 -9.91 16.39 -6.32
C GLY A 15 -8.43 16.03 -6.28
N TYR A 16 -7.59 16.72 -7.05
CA TYR A 16 -6.13 16.60 -6.96
C TYR A 16 -5.58 17.14 -5.64
N LEU A 17 -6.11 18.26 -5.13
CA LEU A 17 -5.76 18.78 -3.81
C LEU A 17 -6.17 17.80 -2.69
N ASN A 18 -7.36 17.19 -2.77
CA ASN A 18 -7.77 16.14 -1.83
C ASN A 18 -6.82 14.93 -1.88
N PHE A 19 -6.44 14.49 -3.08
CA PHE A 19 -5.45 13.43 -3.26
C PHE A 19 -4.10 13.78 -2.62
N LEU A 20 -3.59 15.00 -2.85
CA LEU A 20 -2.34 15.46 -2.25
C LEU A 20 -2.42 15.49 -0.72
N ILE A 21 -3.51 16.02 -0.15
CA ILE A 21 -3.72 16.06 1.29
C ILE A 21 -3.71 14.62 1.86
N TYR A 22 -4.46 13.71 1.24
CA TYR A 22 -4.52 12.32 1.72
C TYR A 22 -3.15 11.63 1.65
N SER A 23 -2.41 11.80 0.54
CA SER A 23 -1.05 11.24 0.37
C SER A 23 0.00 11.79 1.34
N ARG A 24 -0.30 12.90 2.03
CA ARG A 24 0.59 13.51 3.03
C ARG A 24 0.23 13.13 4.46
N ILE A 25 -1.06 12.87 4.71
CA ILE A 25 -1.56 12.47 6.03
C ILE A 25 -1.32 10.99 6.28
N ASP A 26 -1.53 10.19 5.25
CA ASP A 26 -1.32 8.75 5.28
C ASP A 26 -0.31 8.39 4.20
N ASN A 27 0.29 7.19 4.28
CA ASN A 27 1.14 6.67 3.21
C ASN A 27 0.44 5.50 2.49
N PRO A 28 -0.71 5.75 1.83
CA PRO A 28 -1.48 4.70 1.18
C PRO A 28 -0.74 4.23 -0.07
N ASP A 29 -0.70 2.92 -0.26
CA ASP A 29 -0.33 2.35 -1.55
C ASP A 29 -1.50 2.50 -2.51
N PHE A 30 -1.42 3.53 -3.36
CA PHE A 30 -2.44 3.78 -4.39
C PHE A 30 -2.31 2.86 -5.59
N GLY A 31 -1.30 1.98 -5.66
CA GLY A 31 -1.07 1.12 -6.82
C GLY A 31 -0.50 1.87 -8.02
N SER A 32 -1.04 1.56 -9.21
CA SER A 32 -0.53 2.05 -10.48
C SER A 32 -0.88 3.52 -10.75
N GLU A 33 -0.25 4.13 -11.76
CA GLU A 33 -0.62 5.50 -12.20
C GLU A 33 -2.09 5.59 -12.66
N SER A 34 -2.66 4.52 -13.22
CA SER A 34 -4.10 4.47 -13.53
C SER A 34 -4.96 4.53 -12.28
N ASP A 35 -4.55 3.85 -11.20
CA ASP A 35 -5.30 3.82 -9.94
C ASP A 35 -5.26 5.18 -9.23
N LYS A 36 -4.11 5.87 -9.30
CA LYS A 36 -3.99 7.26 -8.82
C LYS A 36 -4.92 8.21 -9.58
N LYS A 37 -4.99 8.10 -10.90
CA LYS A 37 -5.93 8.89 -11.72
C LYS A 37 -7.38 8.60 -11.36
N LEU A 38 -7.71 7.33 -11.12
CA LEU A 38 -9.04 6.91 -10.68
C LEU A 38 -9.39 7.51 -9.31
N MET A 39 -8.44 7.55 -8.37
CA MET A 39 -8.64 8.19 -7.06
C MET A 39 -8.86 9.70 -7.17
N ILE A 40 -8.09 10.40 -8.01
CA ILE A 40 -8.29 11.83 -8.26
C ILE A 40 -9.70 12.06 -8.85
N LEU A 41 -10.12 11.22 -9.79
CA LEU A 41 -11.45 11.29 -10.39
C LEU A 41 -12.53 11.07 -9.32
N LEU A 42 -12.37 10.07 -8.45
CA LEU A 42 -13.29 9.79 -7.36
C LEU A 42 -13.41 10.96 -6.37
N TYR A 43 -12.30 11.57 -5.97
CA TYR A 43 -12.33 12.78 -5.15
C TYR A 43 -13.02 13.94 -5.86
N SER A 44 -12.78 14.11 -7.16
CA SER A 44 -13.44 15.15 -7.96
C SER A 44 -14.95 14.93 -8.05
N SER A 45 -15.38 13.68 -8.29
CA SER A 45 -16.79 13.31 -8.29
C SER A 45 -17.45 13.51 -6.93
N MET A 46 -16.76 13.17 -5.84
CA MET A 46 -17.23 13.40 -4.47
C MET A 46 -17.43 14.90 -4.20
N ASN A 47 -16.44 15.73 -4.56
CA ASN A 47 -16.51 17.19 -4.39
C ASN A 47 -17.68 17.80 -5.16
N TYR A 48 -17.87 17.36 -6.40
CA TYR A 48 -18.99 17.80 -7.22
C TYR A 48 -20.35 17.33 -6.65
N GLY A 49 -20.43 16.09 -6.18
CA GLY A 49 -21.62 15.55 -5.53
C GLY A 49 -22.02 16.33 -4.27
N ILE A 50 -21.05 16.68 -3.43
CA ILE A 50 -21.26 17.54 -2.25
C ILE A 50 -21.81 18.90 -2.67
N TYR A 51 -21.20 19.52 -3.69
CA TYR A 51 -21.67 20.80 -4.21
C TYR A 51 -23.12 20.72 -4.73
N LEU A 52 -23.46 19.68 -5.49
CA LEU A 52 -24.82 19.48 -6.01
C LEU A 52 -25.84 19.41 -4.86
N LEU A 53 -25.55 18.63 -3.82
CA LEU A 53 -26.43 18.54 -2.65
C LEU A 53 -26.61 19.89 -1.96
N LEU A 54 -25.53 20.66 -1.78
CA LEU A 54 -25.60 21.98 -1.15
C LEU A 54 -26.34 23.00 -2.02
N SER A 55 -26.22 22.90 -3.35
CA SER A 55 -26.88 23.79 -4.30
C SER A 55 -28.41 23.69 -4.28
N LEU A 56 -28.97 22.61 -3.71
CA LEU A 56 -30.42 22.48 -3.47
C LEU A 56 -30.93 23.40 -2.37
N TYR A 57 -30.06 23.79 -1.42
CA TYR A 57 -30.45 24.52 -0.21
C TYR A 57 -29.85 25.92 -0.12
N PHE A 58 -28.70 26.16 -0.75
CA PHE A 58 -27.96 27.41 -0.64
C PHE A 58 -27.76 28.09 -2.00
N LYS A 59 -27.49 29.41 -1.97
CA LYS A 59 -27.07 30.15 -3.18
C LYS A 59 -25.69 29.65 -3.65
N LEU A 60 -25.35 29.96 -4.90
CA LEU A 60 -24.11 29.53 -5.57
C LEU A 60 -22.86 29.70 -4.70
N VAL A 61 -22.55 30.93 -4.27
CA VAL A 61 -21.29 31.25 -3.58
C VAL A 61 -21.19 30.53 -2.22
N PRO A 62 -22.21 30.58 -1.33
CA PRO A 62 -22.19 29.80 -0.10
C PRO A 62 -22.04 28.29 -0.33
N SER A 63 -22.73 27.74 -1.34
CA SER A 63 -22.66 26.30 -1.64
C SER A 63 -21.23 25.84 -1.95
N ILE A 64 -20.48 26.65 -2.70
CA ILE A 64 -19.10 26.34 -3.08
C ILE A 64 -18.18 26.39 -1.87
N LEU A 65 -18.27 27.46 -1.07
CA LEU A 65 -17.44 27.61 0.11
C LEU A 65 -17.66 26.46 1.10
N ILE A 66 -18.93 26.12 1.35
CA ILE A 66 -19.28 24.99 2.21
C ILE A 66 -18.81 23.66 1.60
N ALA A 67 -18.94 23.47 0.29
CA ALA A 67 -18.48 22.25 -0.39
C ALA A 67 -16.95 22.07 -0.27
N ILE A 68 -16.18 23.13 -0.45
CA ILE A 68 -14.72 23.11 -0.30
C ILE A 68 -14.36 22.76 1.14
N SER A 69 -14.92 23.47 2.12
CA SER A 69 -14.65 23.20 3.53
C SER A 69 -15.01 21.76 3.92
N LEU A 70 -16.18 21.28 3.50
CA LEU A 70 -16.63 19.92 3.78
C LEU A 70 -15.75 18.87 3.10
N SER A 71 -15.31 19.11 1.86
CA SER A 71 -14.44 18.17 1.14
C SER A 71 -13.08 18.00 1.82
N ILE A 72 -12.49 19.09 2.32
CA ILE A 72 -11.23 19.05 3.05
C ILE A 72 -11.43 18.27 4.34
N ILE A 73 -12.48 18.58 5.11
CA ILE A 73 -12.81 17.87 6.35
C ILE A 73 -12.98 16.37 6.08
N LEU A 74 -13.79 15.98 5.09
CA LEU A 74 -13.99 14.59 4.71
C LEU A 74 -12.68 13.89 4.33
N THR A 75 -11.77 14.59 3.67
CA THR A 75 -10.46 14.06 3.30
C THR A 75 -9.57 13.83 4.51
N LEU A 76 -9.60 14.73 5.50
CA LEU A 76 -8.89 14.55 6.77
C LEU A 76 -9.41 13.31 7.53
N PHE A 77 -10.71 13.03 7.44
CA PHE A 77 -11.33 11.86 8.08
C PHE A 77 -11.25 10.58 7.23
N PHE A 78 -10.86 10.68 5.96
CA PHE A 78 -10.79 9.56 5.02
C PHE A 78 -9.90 8.39 5.51
N PRO A 79 -8.73 8.59 6.14
CA PRO A 79 -7.93 7.49 6.69
C PRO A 79 -8.68 6.63 7.71
N PHE A 80 -9.56 7.24 8.52
CA PHE A 80 -10.35 6.50 9.50
C PHE A 80 -11.45 5.68 8.81
N ILE A 81 -12.09 6.27 7.79
CA ILE A 81 -13.10 5.60 6.97
C ILE A 81 -12.49 4.42 6.22
N SER A 82 -11.34 4.62 5.57
CA SER A 82 -10.67 3.57 4.78
C SER A 82 -10.28 2.37 5.64
N ARG A 83 -9.75 2.60 6.86
CA ARG A 83 -9.46 1.51 7.81
C ARG A 83 -10.70 0.72 8.21
N LYS A 84 -11.85 1.38 8.40
CA LYS A 84 -13.11 0.68 8.69
C LYS A 84 -13.62 -0.11 7.48
N LEU A 85 -13.46 0.44 6.27
CA LEU A 85 -13.78 -0.28 5.03
C LEU A 85 -12.93 -1.54 4.86
N PHE A 86 -11.65 -1.53 5.24
CA PHE A 86 -10.83 -2.75 5.24
C PHE A 86 -11.39 -3.86 6.13
N ILE A 87 -11.88 -3.53 7.33
CA ILE A 87 -12.51 -4.49 8.23
C ILE A 87 -13.77 -5.08 7.57
N LEU A 88 -14.58 -4.24 6.94
CA LEU A 88 -15.78 -4.69 6.22
C LEU A 88 -15.41 -5.61 5.04
N THR A 89 -14.40 -5.25 4.27
CA THR A 89 -13.92 -6.06 3.14
C THR A 89 -13.41 -7.42 3.63
N ASN A 90 -12.61 -7.47 4.69
CA ASN A 90 -12.14 -8.73 5.27
C ASN A 90 -13.29 -9.56 5.85
N TRP A 91 -14.30 -8.93 6.45
CA TRP A 91 -15.51 -9.62 6.88
C TRP A 91 -16.25 -10.28 5.71
N ILE A 92 -16.45 -9.55 4.60
CA ILE A 92 -17.06 -10.10 3.38
C ILE A 92 -16.20 -11.25 2.83
N ARG A 93 -14.89 -11.07 2.76
CA ARG A 93 -13.92 -12.08 2.30
C ARG A 93 -13.94 -13.36 3.13
N SER A 94 -14.09 -13.23 4.46
CA SER A 94 -14.25 -14.36 5.37
C SER A 94 -15.52 -15.16 5.08
N ILE A 95 -16.64 -14.52 4.69
CA ILE A 95 -17.86 -15.21 4.25
C ILE A 95 -17.59 -16.06 3.00
N TYR A 96 -16.77 -15.56 2.08
CA TYR A 96 -16.38 -16.27 0.86
C TYR A 96 -15.18 -17.22 1.03
N GLY A 97 -14.66 -17.36 2.26
CA GLY A 97 -13.52 -18.24 2.55
C GLY A 97 -12.19 -17.82 1.89
N VAL A 98 -12.06 -16.56 1.47
CA VAL A 98 -10.81 -16.05 0.87
C VAL A 98 -9.95 -15.33 1.92
N PRO A 99 -8.60 -15.36 1.80
CA PRO A 99 -7.70 -14.80 2.81
C PRO A 99 -7.91 -13.31 3.06
N ASP A 100 -7.65 -12.86 4.30
CA ASP A 100 -7.72 -11.46 4.69
C ASP A 100 -6.69 -10.60 3.96
N ILE A 101 -7.06 -9.35 3.68
CA ILE A 101 -6.15 -8.33 3.16
C ILE A 101 -5.53 -7.60 4.35
N SER A 102 -4.21 -7.66 4.48
CA SER A 102 -3.45 -6.86 5.45
C SER A 102 -2.76 -5.70 4.77
N ASN A 103 -2.79 -4.51 5.38
CA ASN A 103 -2.00 -3.36 4.95
C ASN A 103 -0.61 -3.38 5.60
N THR A 104 0.03 -4.55 5.63
CA THR A 104 1.42 -4.70 6.08
C THR A 104 2.31 -4.67 4.85
N LYS A 105 3.35 -3.83 4.86
CA LYS A 105 4.31 -3.84 3.75
C LYS A 105 4.94 -5.22 3.70
N VAL A 106 5.15 -5.75 2.50
CA VAL A 106 5.88 -7.01 2.33
C VAL A 106 7.26 -6.92 3.01
N GLN A 107 7.89 -5.75 3.00
CA GLN A 107 9.08 -5.45 3.78
C GLN A 107 8.88 -5.71 5.29
N ASP A 108 7.85 -5.12 5.90
CA ASP A 108 7.57 -5.29 7.33
C ASP A 108 7.28 -6.76 7.66
N ASN A 109 6.45 -7.45 6.87
CA ASN A 109 6.20 -8.89 7.03
C ASN A 109 7.47 -9.74 6.85
N PHE A 110 8.31 -9.37 5.88
CA PHE A 110 9.57 -10.05 5.65
C PHE A 110 10.47 -9.87 6.88
N PHE A 111 10.61 -8.66 7.42
CA PHE A 111 11.56 -8.36 8.51
C PHE A 111 11.02 -8.52 9.94
N GLU A 112 9.71 -8.63 10.18
CA GLU A 112 9.10 -8.78 11.52
C GLU A 112 9.30 -10.18 12.12
N LYS A 113 9.45 -11.22 11.28
CA LYS A 113 9.82 -12.53 11.81
C LYS A 113 11.28 -12.49 12.26
N ARG A 114 11.48 -12.33 13.58
CA ARG A 114 12.79 -12.31 14.27
C ARG A 114 13.60 -13.60 14.11
N GLU A 115 12.97 -14.68 13.65
CA GLU A 115 13.66 -15.93 13.43
C GLU A 115 14.56 -15.83 12.19
N SER A 116 15.79 -16.27 12.37
CA SER A 116 16.82 -16.39 11.35
C SER A 116 16.36 -17.37 10.27
N PHE A 117 15.57 -16.92 9.30
CA PHE A 117 15.14 -17.80 8.22
C PHE A 117 16.34 -18.15 7.33
N PRO A 118 16.56 -19.45 7.04
CA PRO A 118 17.49 -19.87 6.00
C PRO A 118 17.11 -19.24 4.66
N MET A 119 18.07 -18.58 4.01
CA MET A 119 17.93 -17.93 2.72
C MET A 119 18.92 -18.52 1.73
N PHE A 120 18.44 -18.83 0.53
CA PHE A 120 19.23 -19.32 -0.59
C PHE A 120 19.01 -18.39 -1.78
N ILE A 121 20.10 -17.87 -2.36
CA ILE A 121 20.06 -16.96 -3.50
C ILE A 121 20.69 -17.67 -4.70
N PHE A 122 19.90 -17.87 -5.75
CA PHE A 122 20.34 -18.51 -6.98
C PHE A 122 20.45 -17.50 -8.13
N SER A 123 21.40 -17.74 -9.03
CA SER A 123 21.51 -17.04 -10.30
C SER A 123 20.42 -17.53 -11.24
N ILE A 124 19.83 -16.63 -12.01
CA ILE A 124 18.93 -16.95 -13.12
C ILE A 124 19.62 -16.49 -14.41
N PRO A 125 19.73 -17.33 -15.46
CA PRO A 125 19.05 -18.62 -15.67
C PRO A 125 19.83 -19.86 -15.21
N ASP A 126 21.07 -19.71 -14.74
CA ASP A 126 21.98 -20.84 -14.55
C ASP A 126 21.67 -21.72 -13.32
N ASN A 127 20.70 -21.32 -12.49
CA ASN A 127 20.29 -21.97 -11.24
C ASN A 127 21.45 -22.32 -10.29
N THR A 128 22.54 -21.56 -10.38
CA THR A 128 23.72 -21.71 -9.53
C THR A 128 23.49 -21.01 -8.19
N LEU A 129 23.81 -21.69 -7.08
CA LEU A 129 23.72 -21.06 -5.76
C LEU A 129 24.81 -19.98 -5.64
N ILE A 130 24.40 -18.72 -5.58
CA ILE A 130 25.30 -17.57 -5.41
C ILE A 130 25.72 -17.45 -3.95
N THR A 131 24.76 -17.54 -3.03
CA THR A 131 25.01 -17.45 -1.59
C THR A 131 23.88 -18.11 -0.79
N CYS A 132 24.21 -18.63 0.39
CA CYS A 132 23.25 -19.17 1.35
C CYS A 132 23.62 -18.74 2.77
N GLY A 133 22.61 -18.62 3.63
CA GLY A 133 22.85 -18.15 4.98
C GLY A 133 21.59 -17.79 5.76
N TYR A 134 21.79 -17.26 6.95
CA TYR A 134 20.75 -16.64 7.74
C TYR A 134 20.50 -15.23 7.26
N ARG A 135 19.23 -14.90 7.08
CA ARG A 135 18.84 -13.53 6.80
C ARG A 135 19.28 -12.58 7.92
N GLY A 136 19.97 -11.52 7.52
CA GLY A 136 20.35 -10.39 8.32
C GLY A 136 19.95 -9.07 7.69
N SER A 137 19.91 -8.03 8.53
CA SER A 137 19.84 -6.65 8.05
C SER A 137 20.77 -5.78 8.88
N LYS A 138 21.30 -4.73 8.25
CA LYS A 138 21.85 -3.57 8.95
C LYS A 138 20.97 -2.37 8.61
N ASN A 139 20.57 -1.65 9.66
CA ASN A 139 19.84 -0.41 9.51
C ASN A 139 20.41 0.58 10.53
N GLY A 140 21.23 1.51 10.04
CA GLY A 140 21.75 2.64 10.82
C GLY A 140 20.95 3.91 10.52
N MET A 141 20.94 4.88 11.45
CA MET A 141 20.47 6.22 11.13
C MET A 141 21.37 6.79 10.03
N ASN A 142 20.85 6.90 8.80
CA ASN A 142 21.49 7.42 7.58
C ASN A 142 22.16 6.39 6.65
N GLU A 143 21.90 5.08 6.77
CA GLU A 143 22.34 4.10 5.76
C GLU A 143 21.20 3.66 4.85
N ASP A 144 21.48 3.52 3.55
CA ASP A 144 20.58 2.83 2.63
C ASP A 144 20.40 1.38 3.09
N PHE A 145 19.13 0.96 3.16
CA PHE A 145 18.75 -0.34 3.69
C PHE A 145 19.50 -1.48 2.99
N SER A 146 20.33 -2.21 3.75
CA SER A 146 21.17 -3.28 3.22
C SER A 146 20.80 -4.63 3.81
N ILE A 147 20.41 -5.57 2.94
CA ILE A 147 20.22 -6.98 3.29
C ILE A 147 21.60 -7.62 3.36
N ILE A 148 21.86 -8.37 4.44
CA ILE A 148 23.09 -9.14 4.60
C ILE A 148 22.69 -10.59 4.73
N ASN A 149 23.32 -11.46 3.96
CA ASN A 149 23.23 -12.89 4.19
C ASN A 149 24.36 -13.29 5.15
N TYR A 150 24.04 -13.55 6.41
CA TYR A 150 25.02 -14.06 7.37
C TYR A 150 25.29 -15.52 7.03
N ASN A 151 26.55 -15.94 7.00
CA ASN A 151 26.86 -17.35 6.77
C ASN A 151 26.11 -18.24 7.76
N PHE A 152 25.75 -19.44 7.31
CA PHE A 152 25.28 -20.45 8.24
C PHE A 152 26.40 -20.77 9.25
N TYR A 153 26.04 -20.76 10.52
CA TYR A 153 26.89 -21.22 11.61
C TYR A 153 26.25 -22.49 12.15
N GLY A 154 26.73 -23.65 11.69
CA GLY A 154 26.13 -24.94 12.06
C GLY A 154 26.47 -26.06 11.08
N ASN A 155 25.87 -27.23 11.31
CA ASN A 155 26.09 -28.44 10.51
C ASN A 155 24.79 -29.16 10.14
N GLU A 156 23.66 -28.43 10.22
CA GLU A 156 22.33 -28.88 9.86
C GLU A 156 22.23 -29.19 8.37
N GLY A 157 21.21 -29.97 7.98
CA GLY A 157 21.00 -30.39 6.58
C GLY A 157 20.92 -29.20 5.61
N PHE A 158 20.20 -28.14 5.99
CA PHE A 158 20.08 -26.93 5.17
C PHE A 158 21.40 -26.17 4.99
N CYS A 159 22.35 -26.30 5.92
CA CYS A 159 23.67 -25.67 5.84
C CYS A 159 24.57 -26.31 4.77
N ARG A 160 24.19 -27.47 4.22
CA ARG A 160 24.97 -28.23 3.25
C ARG A 160 24.42 -28.17 1.82
N ILE A 161 23.32 -27.45 1.60
CA ILE A 161 22.70 -27.27 0.29
C ILE A 161 23.65 -26.50 -0.62
N LYS A 162 23.96 -27.06 -1.80
CA LYS A 162 24.90 -26.46 -2.76
C LYS A 162 24.26 -26.06 -4.08
N ASN A 163 23.10 -26.62 -4.40
CA ASN A 163 22.40 -26.37 -5.65
C ASN A 163 20.88 -26.44 -5.43
N GLU A 164 20.13 -26.04 -6.45
CA GLU A 164 18.66 -25.99 -6.41
C GLU A 164 18.05 -27.38 -6.17
N LYS A 165 18.63 -28.43 -6.76
CA LYS A 165 18.15 -29.81 -6.58
C LYS A 165 18.27 -30.26 -5.12
N ASP A 166 19.38 -29.95 -4.46
CA ASP A 166 19.57 -30.24 -3.04
C ASP A 166 18.54 -29.50 -2.16
N LEU A 167 18.18 -28.26 -2.55
CA LEU A 167 17.17 -27.46 -1.85
C LEU A 167 15.77 -28.06 -2.01
N LEU A 168 15.41 -28.45 -3.23
CA LEU A 168 14.12 -29.09 -3.51
C LEU A 168 14.00 -30.41 -2.76
N ASP A 169 15.03 -31.25 -2.79
CA ASP A 169 15.07 -32.52 -2.05
C ASP A 169 14.94 -32.31 -0.54
N TYR A 170 15.58 -31.26 0.00
CA TYR A 170 15.45 -30.90 1.41
C TYR A 170 14.03 -30.45 1.78
N ILE A 171 13.38 -29.64 0.93
CA ILE A 171 12.01 -29.17 1.17
C ILE A 171 10.99 -30.31 1.06
N GLU A 172 11.17 -31.22 0.10
CA GLU A 172 10.25 -32.33 -0.15
C GLU A 172 10.34 -33.43 0.92
N ASN A 173 11.49 -33.58 1.59
CA ASN A 173 11.74 -34.61 2.59
C ASN A 173 11.73 -34.08 4.05
N MET A 174 11.33 -32.82 4.27
CA MET A 174 11.09 -32.24 5.60
C MET A 174 9.63 -32.39 6.04
#